data_AF-A0A9D8IU69-F1
#
_entry.id   AF-A0A9D8IU69-F1
#
_cell.length_a   1.000
_cell.length_b   1.000
_cell.length_c   1.000
_cell.angle_alpha   90.00
_cell.angle_beta   90.00
_cell.angle_gamma   90.00
#
_symmetry.space_group_name_H-M   'P 1'
#
loop_
_entity.id
_entity.type
_entity.pdbx_description
1 polymer ?
#
loop_
_entity_poly.entity_id
_entity_poly.type
_entity_poly.pdbx_seq_one_letter_code
_entity_poly.pdbx_strand_id
1 'polypeptide(L)' 'MKRSTQLTRTTLARLRKQLHDRGIQQKTVAAEAGVSKHMVSHVLAGRAVSANVVATAKRLIADAKAKACAA' A
#
# COMPACT_ATOMS: atom_id res chain seq x y z
N MET A 1 -9.27 24.97 3.36
CA MET A 1 -7.99 24.41 2.88
C MET A 1 -8.12 22.90 2.68
N LYS A 2 -8.45 22.42 1.47
CA LYS A 2 -8.51 20.97 1.19
C LYS A 2 -7.08 20.50 0.90
N ARG A 3 -6.46 19.77 1.84
CA ARG A 3 -5.16 19.12 1.62
C ARG A 3 -5.34 18.05 0.54
N SER A 4 -5.18 18.42 -0.73
CA SER A 4 -4.96 17.46 -1.82
C SER A 4 -3.74 16.65 -1.44
N THR A 5 -3.97 15.43 -0.96
CA THR A 5 -2.93 14.51 -0.54
C THR A 5 -2.32 13.91 -1.80
N GLN A 6 -1.54 14.72 -2.51
CA GLN A 6 -0.73 14.26 -3.62
C GLN A 6 0.30 13.29 -3.04
N LEU A 7 0.07 11.99 -3.22
CA LEU A 7 1.00 10.95 -2.79
C LEU A 7 2.27 11.11 -3.59
N THR A 8 3.31 11.63 -2.95
CA THR A 8 4.61 11.81 -3.58
C THR A 8 5.24 10.45 -3.87
N ARG A 9 6.09 10.38 -4.90
CA ARG A 9 6.82 9.17 -5.28
C ARG A 9 7.64 8.58 -4.12
N THR A 10 8.18 9.44 -3.25
CA THR A 10 8.85 9.07 -2.00
C THR A 10 7.93 8.38 -1.00
N THR A 11 6.68 8.85 -0.88
CA THR A 11 5.68 8.22 0.00
C THR A 11 5.33 6.81 -0.49
N LEU A 12 5.14 6.64 -1.80
CA LEU A 12 4.84 5.34 -2.41
C LEU A 12 6.01 4.35 -2.29
N ALA A 13 7.25 4.83 -2.46
CA ALA A 13 8.45 4.04 -2.23
C ALA A 13 8.57 3.55 -0.78
N ARG A 14 8.30 4.44 0.19
CA ARG A 14 8.25 4.06 1.62
C ARG A 14 7.17 3.01 1.88
N LEU A 15 5.99 3.18 1.28
CA LEU A 15 4.88 2.22 1.44
C LEU A 15 5.24 0.84 0.90
N ARG A 16 5.89 0.78 -0.27
CA ARG A 16 6.41 -0.47 -0.84
C ARG A 16 7.42 -1.14 0.08
N LYS A 17 8.36 -0.37 0.65
CA LYS A 17 9.33 -0.90 1.61
C LYS A 17 8.63 -1.46 2.85
N GLN A 18 7.67 -0.73 3.41
CA GLN A 18 6.89 -1.16 4.57
C GLN A 18 6.06 -2.43 4.34
N LEU A 19 5.57 -2.66 3.12
CA LEU A 19 4.91 -3.91 2.75
C LEU A 19 5.92 -5.06 2.70
N HIS A 20 7.08 -4.82 2.06
CA HIS A 20 8.15 -5.81 1.94
C HIS A 20 8.72 -6.22 3.30
N ASP A 21 9.04 -5.26 4.16
CA ASP A 21 9.60 -5.50 5.50
C ASP A 21 8.64 -6.31 6.40
N ARG A 22 7.34 -6.33 6.07
CA ARG A 22 6.30 -7.09 6.78
C ARG A 22 5.91 -8.39 6.07
N GLY A 23 6.59 -8.77 4.99
CA GLY A 23 6.26 -9.95 4.20
C GLY A 23 4.91 -9.86 3.46
N ILE A 24 4.32 -8.67 3.35
CA ILE A 24 3.03 -8.48 2.68
C ILE A 24 3.27 -8.48 1.17
N GLN A 25 2.77 -9.51 0.49
CA GLN A 25 2.89 -9.63 -0.95
C GLN A 25 1.96 -8.67 -1.68
N GLN A 26 2.40 -8.17 -2.84
CA GLN A 26 1.56 -7.34 -3.71
C GLN A 26 0.29 -8.06 -4.16
N LYS A 27 0.32 -9.41 -4.25
CA LYS A 27 -0.84 -10.24 -4.58
C LYS A 27 -1.93 -10.14 -3.50
N THR A 28 -1.54 -10.07 -2.22
CA THR A 28 -2.46 -9.89 -1.10
C THR A 28 -3.13 -8.52 -1.15
N VAL A 29 -2.33 -7.46 -1.39
CA VAL A 29 -2.86 -6.09 -1.57
C VAL A 29 -3.83 -6.03 -2.76
N ALA A 30 -3.48 -6.70 -3.86
CA ALA A 30 -4.31 -6.77 -5.07
C ALA A 30 -5.65 -7.46 -4.81
N ALA A 31 -5.62 -8.60 -4.12
CA ALA A 31 -6.82 -9.36 -3.76
C ALA A 31 -7.77 -8.54 -2.87
N GLU A 32 -7.24 -7.88 -1.83
CA GLU A 32 -8.06 -7.04 -0.94
C GLU A 32 -8.57 -5.76 -1.59
N ALA A 33 -7.79 -5.16 -2.50
CA ALA A 33 -8.20 -3.95 -3.20
C ALA A 33 -9.09 -4.25 -4.42
N GLY A 34 -9.29 -5.52 -4.78
CA GLY A 34 -10.07 -5.92 -5.96
C GLY A 34 -9.44 -5.46 -7.28
N VAL A 35 -8.11 -5.35 -7.35
CA VAL A 35 -7.39 -4.89 -8.55
C VAL A 35 -6.34 -5.90 -8.99
N SER A 36 -5.82 -5.73 -10.21
CA SER A 36 -4.71 -6.56 -10.68
C SER A 36 -3.41 -6.24 -9.94
N LYS A 37 -2.53 -7.25 -9.81
CA LYS A 37 -1.16 -7.08 -9.30
C LYS A 37 -0.39 -6.02 -10.10
N HIS A 38 -0.59 -5.95 -11.42
CA HIS A 38 0.02 -4.94 -12.27
C HIS A 38 -0.41 -3.52 -11.86
N MET A 39 -1.69 -3.31 -11.56
CA MET A 39 -2.19 -2.03 -11.07
C MET A 39 -1.52 -1.64 -9.75
N VAL A 40 -1.39 -2.58 -8.80
CA VAL A 40 -0.66 -2.33 -7.54
C VAL A 40 0.79 -1.93 -7.80
N SER A 41 1.48 -2.63 -8.70
CA SER A 41 2.87 -2.32 -9.06
C SER A 41 2.99 -0.92 -9.69
N HIS A 42 2.07 -0.55 -10.58
CA HIS A 42 2.05 0.80 -11.18
C HIS A 42 1.79 1.88 -10.14
N VAL A 43 0.86 1.65 -9.21
CA VAL A 43 0.58 2.59 -8.11
C VAL A 43 1.78 2.75 -7.19
N LEU A 44 2.40 1.65 -6.74
CA LEU A 44 3.59 1.71 -5.88
C LEU A 44 4.82 2.30 -6.58
N ALA A 45 4.91 2.18 -7.90
CA ALA A 45 5.96 2.81 -8.71
C ALA A 45 5.69 4.29 -9.02
N GLY A 46 4.50 4.81 -8.66
CA GLY A 46 4.07 6.17 -8.99
C GLY A 46 3.73 6.38 -10.47
N ARG A 47 3.49 5.29 -11.22
CA ARG A 47 3.04 5.33 -12.62
C ARG A 47 1.51 5.38 -12.76
N ALA A 48 0.78 5.12 -11.68
CA ALA A 48 -0.67 5.22 -11.61
C ALA A 48 -1.09 5.76 -10.24
N VAL A 49 -2.31 6.29 -10.15
CA VAL A 49 -2.90 6.78 -8.89
C VAL A 49 -4.17 5.99 -8.61
N SER A 50 -4.21 5.33 -7.44
CA SER A 50 -5.43 4.68 -6.95
C SER A 50 -5.51 4.87 -5.45
N ALA A 51 -6.51 5.64 -5.00
CA ALA A 51 -6.74 5.87 -3.59
C ALA A 51 -7.08 4.56 -2.86
N ASN A 52 -7.81 3.66 -3.52
CA ASN A 52 -8.21 2.37 -2.95
C ASN A 52 -6.99 1.50 -2.61
N VAL A 53 -6.06 1.34 -3.57
CA VAL A 53 -4.84 0.54 -3.36
C VAL A 53 -4.00 1.07 -2.20
N VAL A 54 -3.89 2.39 -2.06
CA VAL A 54 -3.10 3.00 -0.98
C VAL A 54 -3.81 2.88 0.37
N ALA A 55 -5.14 2.98 0.41
CA ALA A 55 -5.92 2.74 1.63
C ALA A 55 -5.79 1.29 2.09
N THR A 56 -5.95 0.31 1.19
CA THR A 56 -5.79 -1.11 1.47
C THR A 56 -4.38 -1.44 1.94
N ALA A 57 -3.35 -0.95 1.25
CA ALA A 57 -1.97 -1.18 1.65
C ALA A 57 -1.66 -0.62 3.05
N LYS A 58 -2.19 0.56 3.39
CA LYS A 58 -2.07 1.12 4.75
C LYS A 58 -2.79 0.28 5.80
N ARG A 59 -3.98 -0.24 5.49
CA ARG A 59 -4.71 -1.15 6.38
C ARG A 59 -3.92 -2.43 6.66
N LEU A 60 -3.39 -3.07 5.61
CA LEU A 60 -2.60 -4.30 5.76
C LEU A 60 -1.32 -4.07 6.58
N ILE A 61 -0.67 -2.93 6.40
CA ILE A 61 0.47 -2.52 7.23
C ILE A 61 0.07 -2.36 8.70
N ALA A 62 -1.09 -1.76 8.97
CA ALA A 62 -1.60 -1.58 10.32
C ALA A 62 -2.00 -2.92 10.98
N ASP A 63 -2.64 -3.81 10.22
CA ASP A 63 -3.01 -5.16 10.68
C ASP A 63 -1.78 -6.00 11.04
N ALA A 64 -0.76 -5.98 10.18
CA ALA A 64 0.50 -6.64 10.45
C ALA A 64 1.23 -6.04 11.67
N LYS A 65 1.08 -4.74 11.94
CA LYS A 65 1.59 -4.11 13.17
C LYS A 65 0.82 -4.60 14.41
N ALA A 66 -0.50 -4.72 14.32
CA ALA A 66 -1.33 -5.21 15.42
C ALA A 66 -0.99 -6.67 15.78
N LYS A 67 -0.78 -7.53 14.77
CA LYS A 67 -0.35 -8.92 14.98
C LYS A 67 1.03 -9.04 15.62
N ALA A 68 1.97 -8.17 15.27
CA ALA A 68 3.30 -8.15 15.89
C ALA A 68 3.32 -7.62 17.33
N CYS A 69 2.26 -6.95 17.79
CA CYS A 69 2.13 -6.42 19.15
C CYS A 69 1.36 -7.35 20.10
N ALA A 70 0.64 -8.33 19.54
CA ALA A 70 -0.20 -9.27 20.28
C ALA A 70 0.49 -10.64 20.52
N ALA A 71 1.73 -10.80 20.06
CA ALA A 71 2.58 -11.97 20.25
C ALA A 71 3.76 -11.60 21.16
#